data_AF-A0A1F2QH75-F1
#
_entry.id   AF-A0A1F2QH75-F1
#
_cell.length_a   1.000
_cell.length_b   1.000
_cell.length_c   1.000
_cell.angle_alpha   90.00
_cell.angle_beta   90.00
_cell.angle_gamma   90.00
#
_symmetry.space_group_name_H-M   'P 1'
#
loop_
_entity.id
_entity.type
_entity.pdbx_description
1 polymer ?
#
loop_
_entity_poly.entity_id
_entity_poly.type
_entity_poly.pdbx_seq_one_letter_code
_entity_poly.pdbx_strand_id
1 'polypeptide(L)'
;MSERVEKVRGELEQYEHPLFAFSARAEGEDIAVEIRFKDASAPVHVYEFTLRAREIDSPQFCWNFQRQLYDCLHDYVVEMFTRNPQMKTY
;
A
#
# COMPACT_ATOMS: atom_id res chain seq x y z
N MET A 1 -17.54 -3.28 -10.01
CA MET A 1 -16.34 -3.88 -9.38
C MET A 1 -15.11 -3.64 -10.22
N SER A 2 -15.14 -3.91 -11.54
CA SER A 2 -14.01 -3.67 -12.45
C SER A 2 -13.59 -2.19 -12.52
N GLU A 3 -14.54 -1.25 -12.65
CA GLU A 3 -14.20 0.17 -12.79
C GLU A 3 -13.42 0.76 -11.60
N ARG A 4 -13.72 0.33 -10.36
CA ARG A 4 -13.01 0.82 -9.16
C ARG A 4 -11.61 0.23 -9.07
N VAL A 5 -11.42 -1.06 -9.38
CA VAL A 5 -10.08 -1.65 -9.38
C VAL A 5 -9.23 -1.04 -10.50
N GLU A 6 -9.83 -0.76 -11.66
CA GLU A 6 -9.16 -0.07 -12.77
C GLU A 6 -8.79 1.35 -12.41
N LYS A 7 -9.65 2.09 -11.70
CA LYS A 7 -9.34 3.43 -11.18
C LYS A 7 -8.16 3.40 -10.20
N VAL A 8 -8.17 2.48 -9.23
CA VAL A 8 -7.05 2.33 -8.29
C VAL A 8 -5.77 1.91 -9.00
N ARG A 9 -5.85 1.00 -9.98
CA ARG A 9 -4.68 0.58 -10.78
C ARG A 9 -4.12 1.74 -11.60
N GLY A 10 -4.95 2.55 -12.23
CA GLY A 10 -4.52 3.72 -12.99
C GLY A 10 -3.85 4.78 -12.11
N GLU A 11 -4.31 4.98 -10.87
CA GLU A 11 -3.60 5.82 -9.92
C GLU A 11 -2.28 5.19 -9.47
N LEU A 12 -2.26 3.88 -9.18
CA LEU A 12 -1.04 3.15 -8.79
C LEU A 12 0.05 3.19 -9.85
N GLU A 13 -0.31 3.17 -11.14
CA GLU A 13 0.63 3.25 -12.26
C GLU A 13 1.41 4.56 -12.31
N GLN A 14 0.97 5.61 -11.60
CA GLN A 14 1.72 6.85 -11.45
C GLN A 14 2.88 6.75 -10.45
N TYR A 15 2.94 5.65 -9.68
CA TYR A 15 3.95 5.44 -8.65
C TYR A 15 4.92 4.33 -9.06
N GLU A 16 6.15 4.72 -9.38
CA GLU A 16 7.26 3.80 -9.54
C GLU A 16 8.19 3.88 -8.33
N HIS A 17 8.55 2.74 -7.75
CA HIS A 17 9.53 2.67 -6.68
C HIS A 17 10.65 1.67 -6.99
N PRO A 18 11.93 1.99 -6.74
CA PRO A 18 13.03 1.07 -7.03
C PRO A 18 12.96 -0.20 -6.17
N LEU A 19 12.44 -0.12 -4.94
CA LEU A 19 12.41 -1.23 -3.98
C LEU A 19 11.05 -1.93 -3.85
N PHE A 20 9.96 -1.26 -4.20
CA PHE A 20 8.61 -1.74 -3.94
C PHE A 20 7.83 -1.93 -5.24
N ALA A 21 7.05 -3.00 -5.30
CA ALA A 21 6.05 -3.25 -6.32
C ALA A 21 4.66 -3.09 -5.69
N PHE A 22 3.76 -2.46 -6.43
CA PHE A 22 2.40 -2.21 -6.00
C PHE A 22 1.43 -3.02 -6.86
N SER A 23 0.43 -3.64 -6.23
CA SER A 23 -0.70 -4.25 -6.93
C SER A 23 -2.01 -3.90 -6.26
N ALA A 24 -3.11 -3.96 -7.02
CA ALA A 24 -4.46 -3.80 -6.49
C ALA A 24 -5.32 -4.98 -6.90
N ARG A 25 -6.10 -5.50 -5.95
CA ARG A 25 -7.00 -6.63 -6.10
C ARG A 25 -8.39 -6.24 -5.62
N ALA A 26 -9.42 -6.66 -6.34
CA ALA A 26 -10.79 -6.51 -5.88
C ALA A 26 -11.07 -7.45 -4.70
N GLU A 27 -11.67 -6.92 -3.64
CA GLU A 27 -12.12 -7.64 -2.46
C GLU A 27 -13.57 -7.29 -2.15
N GLY A 28 -14.50 -7.95 -2.86
CA GLY A 28 -15.92 -7.63 -2.81
C GLY A 28 -16.20 -6.24 -3.39
N GLU A 29 -16.71 -5.33 -2.56
CA GLU A 29 -16.96 -3.93 -2.96
C GLU A 29 -15.74 -3.03 -2.77
N ASP A 30 -14.76 -3.48 -1.98
CA ASP A 30 -13.57 -2.76 -1.61
C ASP A 30 -12.37 -3.21 -2.46
N ILE A 31 -11.28 -2.45 -2.43
CA ILE A 31 -10.05 -2.76 -3.17
C ILE A 31 -8.91 -2.94 -2.18
N ALA A 32 -8.26 -4.10 -2.20
CA ALA A 32 -7.02 -4.34 -1.48
C ALA A 32 -5.85 -3.84 -2.31
N VAL A 33 -4.94 -3.07 -1.69
CA VAL A 33 -3.69 -2.62 -2.28
C VAL A 33 -2.55 -3.32 -1.56
N GLU A 34 -1.72 -4.01 -2.33
CA GLU A 34 -0.57 -4.76 -1.84
C GLU A 34 0.72 -4.01 -2.18
N ILE A 35 1.62 -3.93 -1.20
CA ILE A 35 2.97 -3.40 -1.32
C ILE A 35 3.94 -4.56 -1.06
N ARG A 36 4.77 -4.86 -2.04
CA ARG A 36 5.74 -5.96 -1.98
C ARG A 36 7.16 -5.45 -2.18
N PHE A 37 8.09 -5.88 -1.33
CA PHE A 37 9.52 -5.70 -1.57
C PHE A 37 9.97 -6.55 -2.77
N LYS A 38 10.62 -5.94 -3.76
CA LYS A 38 10.98 -6.61 -5.03
C LYS A 38 11.99 -7.74 -4.86
N ASP A 39 12.87 -7.63 -3.87
CA ASP A 39 13.90 -8.63 -3.62
C ASP A 39 13.36 -9.75 -2.73
N ALA A 40 13.08 -10.90 -3.35
CA ALA A 40 12.55 -12.08 -2.69
C ALA A 40 13.57 -12.79 -1.76
N SER A 41 14.85 -12.37 -1.77
CA SER A 41 15.86 -12.93 -0.88
C SER A 41 15.75 -12.43 0.56
N ALA A 42 15.08 -11.28 0.76
CA ALA A 42 14.77 -10.75 2.08
C ALA A 42 13.43 -11.33 2.57
N PRO A 43 13.35 -11.92 3.77
CA PRO A 43 12.11 -12.46 4.33
C PRO A 43 11.21 -11.33 4.87
N VAL A 44 10.74 -10.46 3.97
CA VAL A 44 9.87 -9.33 4.31
C VAL A 44 8.43 -9.70 3.98
N HIS A 45 7.49 -9.35 4.86
CA HIS A 45 6.06 -9.58 4.64
C HIS A 45 5.52 -8.70 3.51
N VAL A 46 4.44 -9.15 2.87
CA VAL A 46 3.64 -8.27 1.99
C VAL A 46 2.77 -7.40 2.88
N TYR A 47 2.76 -6.10 2.62
CA TYR A 47 1.89 -5.17 3.34
C TYR A 47 0.65 -4.90 2.52
N GLU A 48 -0.52 -4.97 3.15
CA GLU A 48 -1.80 -4.79 2.49
C GLU A 48 -2.63 -3.77 3.23
N PHE A 49 -3.30 -2.88 2.49
CA PHE A 49 -4.32 -2.01 3.03
C PHE A 49 -5.57 -2.02 2.15
N THR A 50 -6.73 -1.87 2.78
CA THR A 50 -8.03 -1.89 2.09
C THR A 50 -8.54 -0.47 1.86
N LEU A 51 -8.87 -0.15 0.62
CA LEU A 51 -9.61 1.04 0.22
C LEU A 51 -11.10 0.72 0.17
N ARG A 52 -11.90 1.47 0.93
CA ARG A 52 -13.35 1.29 0.92
C ARG A 52 -13.97 1.91 -0.34
N ALA A 53 -15.03 1.31 -0.87
CA ALA A 53 -15.74 1.81 -2.05
C ALA A 53 -16.06 3.32 -1.97
N ARG A 54 -16.54 3.77 -0.80
CA ARG A 54 -16.87 5.18 -0.53
C ARG A 54 -15.67 6.14 -0.62
N GLU A 55 -14.47 5.66 -0.34
CA GLU A 55 -13.24 6.45 -0.40
C GLU A 55 -12.78 6.61 -1.85
N ILE A 56 -12.96 5.55 -2.65
CA ILE A 56 -12.65 5.52 -4.08
C ILE A 56 -13.61 6.41 -4.89
N ASP A 57 -14.88 6.42 -4.51
CA ASP A 57 -15.91 7.24 -5.16
C ASP A 57 -15.85 8.72 -4.74
N SER A 58 -15.04 9.07 -3.74
CA SER A 58 -14.86 10.45 -3.28
C SER A 58 -14.12 11.31 -4.31
N PRO A 59 -14.48 12.59 -4.49
CA PRO A 59 -13.73 13.51 -5.33
C PRO A 59 -12.30 13.79 -4.83
N GLN A 60 -12.03 13.49 -3.55
CA GLN A 60 -10.69 13.64 -2.94
C GLN A 60 -9.86 12.36 -3.00
N PHE A 61 -10.32 11.34 -3.75
CA PHE A 61 -9.68 10.03 -3.81
C PHE A 61 -8.19 10.11 -4.10
N CYS A 62 -7.76 10.78 -5.17
CA CYS A 62 -6.35 10.85 -5.59
C CYS A 62 -5.44 11.38 -4.45
N TRP A 63 -5.85 12.47 -3.80
CA TRP A 63 -5.09 13.06 -2.69
C TRP A 63 -5.04 12.15 -1.46
N ASN A 64 -6.19 11.58 -1.08
CA ASN A 64 -6.28 10.68 0.07
C ASN A 64 -5.50 9.39 -0.17
N PHE A 65 -5.58 8.85 -1.38
CA PHE A 65 -4.85 7.67 -1.83
C PHE A 65 -3.34 7.91 -1.76
N GLN A 66 -2.86 9.03 -2.32
CA GLN A 66 -1.45 9.39 -2.26
C GLN A 66 -0.95 9.47 -0.81
N ARG A 67 -1.69 10.16 0.06
CA ARG A 67 -1.33 10.28 1.47
C ARG A 67 -1.27 8.91 2.15
N GLN A 68 -2.30 8.09 1.95
CA GLN A 68 -2.37 6.76 2.53
C GLN A 68 -1.24 5.86 2.03
N LEU A 69 -0.91 5.90 0.74
CA LEU A 69 0.19 5.14 0.16
C LEU A 69 1.53 5.53 0.81
N TYR A 70 1.77 6.83 1.03
CA TYR A 70 2.99 7.32 1.69
C TYR A 70 3.05 6.95 3.16
N ASP A 71 1.95 7.06 3.88
CA ASP A 71 1.86 6.65 5.28
C ASP A 71 2.15 5.13 5.41
N CYS A 72 1.55 4.30 4.56
CA CYS A 72 1.80 2.86 4.53
C CYS A 72 3.25 2.52 4.17
N LEU A 73 3.86 3.22 3.21
CA LEU A 73 5.27 3.03 2.87
C LEU A 73 6.21 3.41 4.01
N HIS A 74 5.93 4.51 4.71
CA HIS A 74 6.67 4.92 5.88
C HIS A 74 6.60 3.85 6.97
N ASP A 75 5.39 3.39 7.30
CA ASP A 75 5.18 2.36 8.31
C ASP A 75 5.87 1.06 7.91
N TYR A 76 5.77 0.64 6.64
CA TYR A 76 6.45 -0.55 6.14
C TYR A 76 7.97 -0.49 6.33
N VAL A 77 8.60 0.64 5.97
CA VAL A 77 10.05 0.82 6.12
C VAL A 77 10.43 0.84 7.60
N VAL A 78 9.61 1.43 8.47
CA VAL A 78 9.82 1.43 9.92
C VAL A 78 9.67 0.02 10.52
N GLU A 79 8.72 -0.78 10.04
CA GLU A 79 8.54 -2.18 10.47
C GLU A 79 9.75 -3.06 10.09
N MET A 80 10.46 -2.73 9.01
CA MET A 80 11.65 -3.47 8.56
C MET A 80 12.88 -3.29 9.48
N PHE A 81 12.83 -2.43 10.51
CA PHE A 81 13.93 -2.31 11.46
C PHE A 81 14.14 -3.62 12.25
N THR A 82 15.24 -4.32 11.97
CA THR A 82 15.66 -5.52 12.73
C THR A 82 16.17 -5.19 14.14
N ARG A 83 16.51 -3.92 14.38
CA ARG A 83 16.85 -3.35 15.69
C ARG A 83 16.37 -1.91 15.73
N ASN A 84 15.52 -1.58 16.70
CA ASN A 84 15.14 -0.20 16.98
C ASN A 84 15.29 0.12 18.49
N PRO A 85 15.34 1.40 18.89
CA PRO A 85 15.45 1.77 20.31
C PRO A 85 14.27 1.33 21.18
N GLN A 86 13.08 1.12 20.58
CA GLN A 86 11.85 0.71 21.27
C GLN A 86 11.82 -0.79 21.61
N MET A 87 12.64 -1.61 20.94
CA MET A 87 12.84 -3.04 21.23
C MET A 87 13.66 -3.29 22.51
N LYS A 88 14.15 -2.23 23.18
CA LYS A 88 14.68 -2.35 24.54
C LYS A 88 13.52 -2.56 25.50
N THR A 89 13.09 -3.80 25.66
CA THR A 89 12.34 -4.23 26.84
C THR A 89 13.22 -3.99 28.07
N TYR A 90 12.82 -3.05 28.93
CA TYR A 90 13.38 -2.87 30.26
C TYR A 90 12.95 -4.01 31.19
#